data_AF-Q3LQZ1-F1
#
_entry.id   AF-Q3LQZ1-F1
#
_cell.length_a   1.000
_cell.length_b   1.000
_cell.length_c   1.000
_cell.angle_alpha   90.00
_cell.angle_beta   90.00
_cell.angle_gamma   90.00
#
_symmetry.space_group_name_H-M   'P 1'
#
loop_
_entity.id
_entity.type
_entity.pdbx_description
1 polymer ?
#
loop_
_entity_poly.entity_id
_entity_poly.type
_entity_poly.pdbx_seq_one_letter_code
_entity_poly.pdbx_strand_id
1 'polypeptide(L)'
;MGLSLRLLVVAAAIFGAESSQDVMKQMTINFGKALDTCRKELDLPDSINADFYNFWKEGYELSNRQTGCAIMCLSSKLDLVDPEGK
;
A
#
# COMPACT_ATOMS: atom_id res chain seq x y z
N MET A 1 36.63 -14.47 10.68
CA MET A 1 35.42 -14.60 9.84
C MET A 1 34.14 -14.20 10.60
N GLY A 2 33.84 -14.75 11.78
CA GLY A 2 32.54 -14.54 12.45
C GLY A 2 32.31 -13.16 13.08
N LEU A 3 33.35 -12.48 13.59
CA LEU A 3 33.20 -11.17 14.25
C LEU A 3 32.88 -10.06 13.25
N SER A 4 33.55 -10.07 12.09
CA SER A 4 33.33 -9.12 11.00
C SER A 4 31.92 -9.24 10.40
N LEU A 5 31.42 -10.47 10.26
CA LEU A 5 30.05 -10.71 9.77
C LEU A 5 29.00 -10.20 10.77
N ARG A 6 29.22 -10.41 12.08
CA ARG A 6 28.34 -9.87 13.13
C ARG A 6 28.34 -8.35 13.17
N LEU A 7 29.50 -7.72 13.01
CA LEU A 7 29.63 -6.26 12.92
C LEU A 7 28.90 -5.69 11.71
N LEU A 8 28.96 -6.36 10.55
CA LEU A 8 28.24 -5.95 9.34
C LEU A 8 26.70 -6.03 9.52
N VAL A 9 26.20 -7.11 10.13
CA VAL A 9 24.76 -7.27 10.41
C VAL A 9 24.27 -6.21 11.40
N VAL A 10 25.05 -5.93 12.45
CA VAL A 10 24.72 -4.88 13.42
C VAL A 10 24.75 -3.50 12.78
N ALA A 11 25.74 -3.19 11.94
CA ALA A 11 25.78 -1.93 11.21
C ALA A 11 24.55 -1.75 10.31
N ALA A 12 24.17 -2.78 9.54
CA ALA A 12 22.98 -2.74 8.69
C ALA A 12 21.67 -2.55 9.47
N ALA A 13 21.59 -3.03 10.72
CA ALA A 13 20.45 -2.80 11.60
C ALA A 13 20.43 -1.39 12.21
N ILE A 14 21.59 -0.75 12.37
CA ILE A 14 21.73 0.62 12.90
C ILE A 14 21.47 1.67 11.81
N PHE A 15 21.90 1.40 10.58
CA PHE A 15 21.51 2.18 9.40
C PHE A 15 20.10 1.77 8.97
N GLY A 16 19.11 2.10 9.79
CA GLY A 16 17.71 1.82 9.52
C GLY A 16 17.23 2.41 8.18
N ALA A 17 16.12 1.89 7.66
CA ALA A 17 15.49 2.44 6.47
C ALA A 17 15.02 3.88 6.74
N GLU A 18 15.46 4.85 5.93
CA GLU A 18 14.94 6.21 5.99
C GLU A 18 13.50 6.23 5.44
N SER A 19 12.59 6.83 6.20
CA SER A 19 11.23 7.09 5.71
C SER A 19 11.27 8.13 4.60
N SER A 20 10.79 7.78 3.41
CA SER A 20 10.73 8.69 2.26
C SER A 20 9.29 8.94 1.83
N GLN A 21 8.84 10.19 1.93
CA GLN A 21 7.54 10.60 1.40
C GLN A 21 7.46 10.43 -0.11
N ASP A 22 8.57 10.64 -0.82
CA ASP A 22 8.62 10.50 -2.28
C ASP A 22 8.37 9.05 -2.69
N VAL A 23 9.01 8.09 -2.01
CA VAL A 23 8.78 6.66 -2.26
C VAL A 23 7.31 6.31 -2.01
N MET A 24 6.75 6.72 -0.86
CA MET A 24 5.35 6.41 -0.52
C MET A 24 4.35 7.07 -1.49
N LYS A 25 4.61 8.29 -1.94
CA LYS A 25 3.80 8.99 -2.93
C LYS A 25 3.82 8.24 -4.28
N GLN A 26 5.00 7.86 -4.76
CA GLN A 26 5.12 7.11 -6.01
C GLN A 26 4.47 5.73 -5.91
N MET A 27 4.66 5.02 -4.79
CA MET A 27 3.98 3.75 -4.55
C MET A 27 2.45 3.92 -4.57
N THR A 28 1.90 4.91 -3.87
CA THR A 28 0.46 5.16 -3.80
C THR A 28 -0.13 5.50 -5.17
N ILE A 29 0.55 6.36 -5.95
CA ILE A 29 0.12 6.72 -7.31
C ILE A 29 0.08 5.46 -8.20
N ASN A 30 1.15 4.65 -8.16
CA ASN A 30 1.23 3.45 -8.99
C ASN A 30 0.23 2.37 -8.54
N PHE A 31 0.04 2.20 -7.23
CA PHE A 31 -0.97 1.30 -6.66
C PHE A 31 -2.38 1.65 -7.13
N GLY A 32 -2.73 2.95 -7.12
CA GLY A 32 -4.05 3.43 -7.52
C GLY A 32 -4.33 3.48 -9.03
N LYS A 33 -3.36 3.20 -9.91
CA LYS A 33 -3.52 3.33 -11.38
C LYS A 33 -4.69 2.52 -11.95
N ALA A 34 -4.99 1.37 -11.34
CA ALA A 34 -6.06 0.49 -11.77
C ALA A 34 -7.40 0.73 -11.03
N LEU A 35 -7.53 1.82 -10.26
CA LEU A 35 -8.71 2.06 -9.43
C LEU A 35 -9.99 2.17 -10.25
N ASP A 36 -9.97 2.87 -11.38
CA ASP A 36 -11.14 2.99 -12.26
C ASP A 36 -11.55 1.63 -12.85
N THR A 37 -10.58 0.79 -13.18
CA THR A 37 -10.84 -0.59 -13.62
C THR A 37 -11.49 -1.41 -12.52
N CYS A 38 -10.94 -1.41 -11.30
CA CYS A 38 -11.52 -2.11 -10.15
C CYS A 38 -12.93 -1.61 -9.79
N ARG A 39 -13.15 -0.29 -9.88
CA ARG A 39 -14.46 0.32 -9.65
C ARG A 39 -15.50 -0.20 -10.64
N LYS A 40 -15.15 -0.29 -11.93
CA LYS A 40 -16.03 -0.80 -12.98
C LYS A 40 -16.30 -2.30 -12.86
N GLU A 41 -15.26 -3.11 -12.58
CA GLU A 41 -15.39 -4.56 -12.46
C GLU A 41 -16.26 -4.98 -11.27
N LEU A 42 -16.21 -4.23 -10.18
CA LEU A 42 -16.91 -4.53 -8.93
C LEU A 42 -18.15 -3.66 -8.70
N ASP A 43 -18.52 -2.81 -9.66
CA ASP A 43 -19.64 -1.86 -9.56
C ASP A 43 -19.60 -1.02 -8.27
N LEU A 44 -18.41 -0.49 -7.94
CA LEU A 44 -18.22 0.26 -6.69
C LEU A 44 -18.73 1.71 -6.85
N PRO A 45 -19.38 2.28 -5.83
CA PRO A 45 -19.91 3.63 -5.90
C PRO A 45 -18.80 4.68 -5.77
N ASP A 46 -19.08 5.87 -6.28
CA ASP A 46 -18.16 7.01 -6.25
C ASP A 46 -17.79 7.49 -4.84
N SER A 47 -18.52 7.08 -3.80
CA SER A 47 -18.20 7.39 -2.42
C SER A 47 -16.82 6.88 -1.99
N ILE A 48 -16.28 5.84 -2.64
CA ILE A 48 -14.92 5.35 -2.35
C ILE A 48 -13.83 6.36 -2.76
N ASN A 49 -14.12 7.27 -3.70
CA ASN A 49 -13.12 8.22 -4.20
C ASN A 49 -12.66 9.19 -3.11
N ALA A 50 -13.55 9.54 -2.18
CA ALA A 50 -13.22 10.38 -1.04
C ALA A 50 -12.19 9.69 -0.12
N ASP A 51 -12.31 8.38 0.06
CA ASP A 51 -11.38 7.59 0.86
C ASP A 51 -9.99 7.54 0.24
N PHE A 52 -9.89 7.30 -1.08
CA PHE A 52 -8.60 7.32 -1.78
C PHE A 52 -7.95 8.70 -1.81
N TYR A 53 -8.74 9.78 -1.90
CA TYR A 53 -8.23 11.14 -1.84
C TYR A 53 -7.68 11.51 -0.46
N ASN A 54 -8.35 11.07 0.60
CA ASN A 54 -7.98 11.38 1.98
C ASN A 54 -7.11 10.29 2.64
N PHE A 55 -6.71 9.24 1.93
CA PHE A 55 -6.03 8.07 2.50
C PHE A 55 -4.81 8.41 3.37
N TRP A 56 -4.01 9.40 2.95
CA TRP A 56 -2.81 9.85 3.67
C TRP A 56 -3.05 11.08 4.56
N LYS A 57 -4.29 11.55 4.70
CA LYS A 57 -4.62 12.69 5.54
C LYS A 57 -4.58 12.28 7.01
N GLU A 58 -3.82 13.02 7.81
CA GLU A 58 -3.72 12.77 9.23
C GLU A 58 -5.11 12.84 9.91
N GLY A 59 -5.41 11.83 10.74
CA GLY A 59 -6.68 11.70 11.45
C GLY A 59 -7.87 11.28 10.59
N TYR A 60 -7.69 10.92 9.31
CA TYR A 60 -8.75 10.36 8.49
C TYR A 60 -8.90 8.85 8.71
N GLU A 61 -10.12 8.38 8.95
CA GLU A 61 -10.42 6.97 9.20
C GLU A 61 -11.22 6.35 8.05
N LEU A 62 -10.73 5.20 7.56
CA LEU A 62 -11.43 4.42 6.54
C LEU A 62 -12.51 3.56 7.20
N SER A 63 -13.77 3.85 6.87
CA SER A 63 -14.93 3.11 7.39
C SER A 63 -15.76 2.44 6.29
N ASN A 64 -15.56 2.81 5.03
CA ASN A 64 -16.31 2.23 3.92
C ASN A 64 -15.75 0.85 3.53
N ARG A 65 -16.55 -0.21 3.73
CA ARG A 65 -16.20 -1.58 3.34
C ARG A 65 -15.85 -1.70 1.84
N GLN A 66 -16.49 -0.92 0.97
CA GLN A 66 -16.24 -0.97 -0.47
C GLN A 66 -14.86 -0.43 -0.85
N THR A 67 -14.30 0.48 -0.05
CA THR A 67 -12.91 0.90 -0.19
C THR A 67 -11.95 -0.26 0.07
N GLY A 68 -12.25 -1.10 1.08
CA GLY A 68 -11.53 -2.34 1.30
C GLY A 68 -11.60 -3.30 0.11
N CYS A 69 -12.77 -3.44 -0.52
CA CYS A 69 -12.93 -4.24 -1.74
C CYS A 69 -12.09 -3.69 -2.91
N ALA A 70 -12.04 -2.36 -3.07
CA ALA A 70 -11.18 -1.72 -4.07
C ALA A 70 -9.69 -2.00 -3.80
N ILE A 71 -9.23 -1.87 -2.55
CA ILE A 71 -7.84 -2.16 -2.17
C ILE A 71 -7.50 -3.63 -2.46
N MET A 72 -8.38 -4.57 -2.14
CA MET A 72 -8.16 -5.99 -2.44
C MET A 72 -8.04 -6.23 -3.95
N CYS A 73 -8.94 -5.65 -4.75
CA CYS A 73 -8.86 -5.74 -6.21
C CYS A 73 -7.55 -5.17 -6.76
N LEU A 74 -7.11 -4.01 -6.28
CA LEU A 74 -5.85 -3.39 -6.68
C LEU A 74 -4.66 -4.29 -6.34
N SER A 75 -4.63 -4.84 -5.13
CA SER A 75 -3.60 -5.76 -4.68
C SER A 75 -3.56 -7.03 -5.53
N SER A 76 -4.71 -7.62 -5.87
CA SER A 76 -4.78 -8.79 -6.74
C SER A 76 -4.29 -8.49 -8.16
N LYS A 77 -4.57 -7.30 -8.72
CA LYS A 77 -4.06 -6.89 -10.04
C LYS A 77 -2.56 -6.66 -10.08
N LEU A 78 -1.94 -6.47 -8.92
CA LEU A 78 -0.50 -6.31 -8.75
C LEU A 78 0.17 -7.58 -8.21
N ASP A 79 -0.56 -8.69 -8.13
CA ASP A 79 -0.10 -9.98 -7.59
C ASP A 79 0.49 -9.86 -6.17
N LEU A 80 -0.04 -8.95 -5.36
CA LEU A 80 0.42 -8.68 -3.99
C LEU A 80 -0.28 -9.53 -2.93
N VAL A 81 -1.35 -10.23 -3.31
CA VAL A 81 -2.15 -11.06 -2.40
C VAL A 81 -2.46 -12.40 -3.06
N ASP A 82 -2.42 -13.45 -2.26
CA ASP A 82 -2.90 -14.76 -2.68
C ASP A 82 -4.45 -14.85 -2.65
N PRO A 83 -5.07 -15.93 -3.17
CA PRO A 83 -6.53 -16.10 -3.14
C PRO A 83 -7.15 -16.17 -1.73
N GLU A 84 -6.33 -16.40 -0.70
CA GLU A 84 -6.74 -16.45 0.70
C GLU A 84 -6.59 -15.06 1.38
N GLY A 85 -6.05 -14.09 0.67
CA GLY A 85 -5.88 -12.70 1.10
C GLY A 85 -4.65 -12.46 1.98
N LYS A 86 -3.62 -13.32 1.87
CA LYS A 86 -2.34 -13.14 2.57
C LYS A 86 -1.28 -12.47 1.71
#